data_AF-W2C0G3-F1
#
_entry.id   AF-W2C0G3-F1
#
_cell.length_a   1.000
_cell.length_b   1.000
_cell.length_c   1.000
_cell.angle_alpha   90.00
_cell.angle_beta   90.00
_cell.angle_gamma   90.00
#
_symmetry.space_group_name_H-M   'P 1'
#
loop_
_entity.id
_entity.type
_entity.pdbx_description
1 polymer ?
#
loop_
_entity_poly.entity_id
_entity_poly.type
_entity_poly.pdbx_seq_one_letter_code
_entity_poly.pdbx_strand_id
1 'polypeptide(L)'
;MQEHYTPNNKHLTLKERQLIELWTSEGKSNRYIAKLLGKSHQTINNEIKRGMVLQQLRSGLYRRVYRTEYAQRKYIRNRKKSVRHIRLDKETYKRIKYYLKRHYSPEMIVNKGYVDVPVSTIYYWIHQGYLGSQRDCLIYPQKPKRKRPVKSEKFRGFGKTIDERPDYINERTEIGHFEIDTVILTREKNQCLLTMTDRKSRYEIIRLIKDKTGKAVNEALSALIKEYEIKSITADNGT
;
A
#
# COMPACT_ATOMS: atom_id res chain seq x y z
N MET A 1 7.84 12.48 43.19
CA MET A 1 7.42 11.88 41.91
C MET A 1 7.12 13.00 40.92
N GLN A 2 7.86 13.10 39.82
CA GLN A 2 7.56 14.06 38.74
C GLN A 2 6.45 13.49 37.85
N GLU A 3 5.21 13.96 38.03
CA GLU A 3 4.02 13.51 37.28
C GLU A 3 3.83 14.20 35.92
N HIS A 4 4.91 14.55 35.22
CA HIS A 4 4.80 15.24 33.93
C HIS A 4 5.59 14.50 32.84
N TYR A 5 5.06 13.34 32.47
CA TYR A 5 5.39 12.68 31.21
C TYR A 5 4.97 13.61 30.06
N THR A 6 5.92 14.34 29.46
CA THR A 6 5.66 15.09 28.23
C THR A 6 5.50 14.09 27.08
N PRO A 7 4.30 13.93 26.47
CA PRO A 7 4.12 13.01 25.37
C PRO A 7 4.97 13.47 24.18
N ASN A 8 5.51 12.52 23.42
CA ASN A 8 6.39 12.68 22.25
C ASN A 8 5.80 13.47 21.04
N ASN A 9 4.76 14.29 21.24
CA ASN A 9 4.22 15.21 20.25
C ASN A 9 4.63 16.65 20.59
N LYS A 10 5.71 17.11 19.92
CA LYS A 10 6.30 18.46 20.03
C LYS A 10 5.34 19.59 19.60
N HIS A 11 4.26 19.28 18.89
CA HIS A 11 3.32 20.26 18.36
C HIS A 11 1.90 20.02 18.87
N LEU A 12 1.16 21.11 19.12
CA LEU A 12 -0.27 21.04 19.40
C LEU A 12 -1.01 20.54 18.15
N THR A 13 -1.97 19.66 18.36
CA THR A 13 -2.93 19.16 17.38
C THR A 13 -4.09 20.13 17.21
N LEU A 14 -4.92 19.93 16.18
CA LEU A 14 -6.12 20.75 15.98
C LEU A 14 -7.09 20.64 17.16
N LYS A 15 -7.30 19.41 17.68
CA LYS A 15 -8.17 19.16 18.84
C LYS A 15 -7.68 19.89 20.08
N GLU A 16 -6.39 19.80 20.39
CA GLU A 16 -5.80 20.54 21.52
C GLU A 16 -5.98 22.05 21.37
N ARG A 17 -5.86 22.61 20.15
CA ARG A 17 -6.12 24.04 19.91
C ARG A 17 -7.59 24.42 20.15
N GLN A 18 -8.54 23.57 19.74
CA GLN A 18 -9.98 23.78 19.99
C GLN A 18 -10.29 23.81 21.49
N LEU A 19 -9.67 22.90 22.26
CA LEU A 19 -9.79 22.88 23.72
C LEU A 19 -9.21 24.14 24.36
N ILE A 20 -8.08 24.66 23.85
CA ILE A 20 -7.51 25.94 24.30
C ILE A 20 -8.50 27.09 24.06
N GLU A 21 -9.19 27.13 22.91
CA GLU A 21 -10.22 28.16 22.65
C GLU A 21 -11.39 28.06 23.62
N LEU A 22 -11.90 26.86 23.84
CA LEU A 22 -12.99 26.60 24.79
C LEU A 22 -12.63 27.08 26.20
N TRP A 23 -11.53 26.58 26.78
CA TRP A 23 -11.16 26.92 28.16
C TRP A 23 -10.69 28.36 28.33
N THR A 24 -10.14 28.99 27.28
CA THR A 24 -9.86 30.43 27.33
C THR A 24 -11.16 31.24 27.36
N SER A 25 -12.19 30.80 26.63
CA SER A 25 -13.51 31.45 26.66
C SER A 25 -14.22 31.32 28.01
N GLU A 26 -13.98 30.21 28.72
CA GLU A 26 -14.41 29.98 30.11
C GLU A 26 -13.58 30.75 31.16
N GLY A 27 -12.55 31.51 30.75
CA GLY A 27 -11.72 32.29 31.66
C GLY A 27 -10.69 31.47 32.44
N LYS A 28 -10.39 30.23 32.03
CA LYS A 28 -9.36 29.41 32.69
C LYS A 28 -7.96 29.99 32.45
N SER A 29 -7.08 29.84 33.43
CA SER A 29 -5.69 30.33 33.31
C SER A 29 -4.84 29.45 32.39
N ASN A 30 -3.85 30.03 31.71
CA ASN A 30 -2.93 29.29 30.84
C ASN A 30 -2.20 28.15 31.56
N ARG A 31 -1.90 28.31 32.86
CA ARG A 31 -1.29 27.26 33.69
C ARG A 31 -2.25 26.09 33.92
N TYR A 32 -3.53 26.37 34.11
CA TYR A 32 -4.56 25.34 34.27
C TYR A 32 -4.74 24.55 32.96
N ILE A 33 -4.87 25.23 31.84
CA ILE A 33 -4.97 24.62 30.50
C ILE A 33 -3.74 23.74 30.20
N ALA A 34 -2.55 24.21 30.57
CA ALA A 34 -1.31 23.47 30.37
C ALA A 34 -1.27 22.15 31.16
N LYS A 35 -1.76 22.15 32.40
CA LYS A 35 -1.91 20.94 33.23
C LYS A 35 -2.89 19.95 32.59
N LEU A 36 -4.05 20.42 32.12
CA LEU A 36 -5.05 19.56 31.47
C LEU A 36 -4.52 18.88 30.20
N LEU A 37 -3.68 19.56 29.42
CA LEU A 37 -3.12 19.02 28.18
C LEU A 37 -1.79 18.28 28.38
N GLY A 38 -1.23 18.25 29.60
CA GLY A 38 0.10 17.71 29.86
C GLY A 38 1.20 18.43 29.07
N LYS A 39 1.09 19.76 28.91
CA LYS A 39 2.05 20.61 28.17
C LYS A 39 2.68 21.66 29.08
N SER A 40 3.79 22.24 28.65
CA SER A 40 4.36 23.41 29.32
C SER A 40 3.43 24.63 29.18
N HIS A 41 3.29 25.40 30.26
CA HIS A 41 2.52 26.66 30.27
C HIS A 41 3.00 27.65 29.20
N GLN A 42 4.31 27.64 28.89
CA GLN A 42 4.90 28.51 27.88
C GLN A 42 4.42 28.13 26.46
N THR A 43 4.18 26.85 26.20
CA THR A 43 3.60 26.38 24.92
C THR A 43 2.21 26.94 24.72
N ILE A 44 1.37 26.90 25.76
CA ILE A 44 0.01 27.45 25.72
C ILE A 44 0.04 28.96 25.54
N ASN A 45 0.90 29.66 26.29
CA ASN A 45 1.07 31.11 26.15
C ASN A 45 1.47 31.53 24.73
N ASN A 46 2.44 30.84 24.14
CA ASN A 46 2.91 31.10 22.78
C ASN A 46 1.84 30.79 21.73
N GLU A 47 1.06 29.73 21.93
CA GLU A 47 -0.06 29.40 21.04
C GLU A 47 -1.15 30.47 21.10
N ILE A 48 -1.55 30.89 22.31
CA ILE A 48 -2.57 31.93 22.50
C ILE A 48 -2.10 33.23 21.83
N LYS A 49 -0.87 33.69 22.12
CA LYS A 49 -0.29 34.87 21.46
C LYS A 49 -0.28 34.76 19.93
N ARG A 50 -0.02 33.55 19.40
CA ARG A 50 0.00 33.30 17.96
C ARG A 50 -1.40 33.38 17.34
N GLY A 51 -2.42 32.91 18.06
CA GLY A 51 -3.82 32.79 17.62
C GLY A 51 -4.74 33.94 18.00
N MET A 52 -4.26 34.96 18.71
CA MET A 52 -5.04 36.15 19.08
C MET A 52 -5.41 36.97 17.85
N VAL A 53 -6.70 37.31 17.74
CA VAL A 53 -7.26 38.17 16.69
C VAL A 53 -8.12 39.28 17.31
N LEU A 54 -8.22 40.42 16.61
CA LEU A 54 -9.16 41.48 16.97
C LEU A 54 -10.53 41.15 16.35
N GLN A 55 -11.50 40.88 17.21
CA GLN A 55 -12.89 40.67 16.81
C GLN A 55 -13.66 41.97 17.07
N GLN A 56 -14.34 42.48 16.05
CA GLN A 56 -15.23 43.61 16.17
C GLN A 56 -16.56 43.15 16.79
N LEU A 57 -17.00 43.81 17.86
CA LEU A 57 -18.30 43.55 18.50
C LEU A 57 -19.36 44.55 18.03
N ARG A 58 -18.98 45.83 17.92
CA ARG A 58 -19.80 46.95 17.44
C ARG A 58 -18.94 47.94 16.66
N SER A 59 -19.53 48.92 15.98
CA SER A 59 -18.78 50.00 15.34
C SER A 59 -17.80 50.63 16.34
N GLY A 60 -16.49 50.52 16.07
CA GLY A 60 -15.43 51.05 16.93
C GLY A 60 -15.04 50.21 18.16
N LEU A 61 -15.78 49.16 18.55
CA LEU A 61 -15.46 48.33 19.71
C LEU A 61 -14.83 46.99 19.29
N TYR A 62 -13.58 46.76 19.70
CA TYR A 62 -12.83 45.55 19.40
C TYR A 62 -12.43 44.79 20.66
N ARG A 63 -12.50 43.46 20.61
CA ARG A 63 -12.01 42.57 21.66
C ARG A 63 -10.94 41.64 21.09
N ARG A 64 -9.86 41.43 21.84
CA ARG A 64 -8.88 40.38 21.54
C ARG A 64 -9.43 39.02 21.97
N VAL A 65 -9.59 38.13 21.00
CA VAL A 65 -10.09 36.77 21.21
C VAL A 65 -9.13 35.79 20.56
N TYR A 66 -8.84 34.68 21.24
CA TYR A 66 -8.10 33.58 20.63
C TYR A 66 -9.04 32.79 19.73
N ARG A 67 -8.64 32.55 18.47
CA ARG A 67 -9.41 31.75 17.51
C ARG A 67 -8.58 30.59 16.98
N THR A 68 -9.08 29.37 17.15
CA THR A 68 -8.38 28.14 16.73
C THR A 68 -8.12 28.13 15.24
N GLU A 69 -9.11 28.53 14.44
CA GLU A 69 -9.01 28.50 12.98
C GLU A 69 -7.86 29.39 12.47
N TYR A 70 -7.70 30.58 13.07
CA TYR A 70 -6.61 31.48 12.74
C TYR A 70 -5.26 30.93 13.19
N ALA A 71 -5.18 30.40 14.42
CA ALA A 71 -3.98 29.79 14.97
C ALA A 71 -3.50 28.61 14.11
N GLN A 72 -4.42 27.73 13.70
CA GLN A 72 -4.15 26.59 12.83
C GLN A 72 -3.68 27.03 11.44
N ARG A 73 -4.36 28.00 10.82
CA ARG A 73 -3.94 28.55 9.51
C ARG A 73 -2.52 29.13 9.57
N LYS A 74 -2.21 29.89 10.62
CA LYS A 74 -0.87 30.46 10.85
C LYS A 74 0.18 29.37 11.10
N TYR A 75 -0.16 28.33 11.87
CA TYR A 75 0.70 27.16 12.05
C TYR A 75 1.00 26.46 10.71
N ILE A 76 -0.02 26.15 9.91
CA ILE A 76 0.17 25.51 8.59
C ILE A 76 1.04 26.38 7.67
N ARG A 77 0.80 27.70 7.63
CA ARG A 77 1.60 28.63 6.84
C ARG A 77 3.06 28.64 7.26
N ASN A 78 3.32 28.70 8.56
CA ASN A 78 4.69 28.67 9.08
C ASN A 78 5.35 27.29 8.86
N ARG A 79 4.58 26.20 8.97
CA ARG A 79 5.09 24.85 8.71
C ARG A 79 5.52 24.69 7.25
N LYS A 80 4.77 25.24 6.29
CA LYS A 80 5.18 25.28 4.88
C LYS A 80 6.53 25.99 4.67
N LYS A 81 6.81 27.04 5.45
CA LYS A 81 8.08 27.79 5.41
C LYS A 81 9.22 27.12 6.20
N SER A 82 8.90 26.23 7.15
CA SER A 82 9.90 25.52 7.95
C SER A 82 10.55 24.33 7.23
N VAL A 83 10.15 24.08 5.98
CA VAL A 83 10.73 23.02 5.15
C VAL A 83 11.99 23.56 4.49
N ARG A 84 13.08 22.78 4.52
CA ARG A 84 14.30 23.12 3.80
C ARG A 84 14.00 23.18 2.30
N HIS A 85 14.36 24.28 1.66
CA HIS A 85 14.28 24.40 0.21
C HIS A 85 15.14 23.31 -0.45
N ILE A 86 14.57 22.68 -1.47
CA ILE A 86 15.23 21.62 -2.24
C ILE A 86 16.44 22.22 -2.95
N ARG A 87 17.60 21.61 -2.76
CA ARG A 87 18.83 21.97 -3.50
C ARG A 87 18.89 21.17 -4.80
N LEU A 88 17.97 21.46 -5.73
CA LEU A 88 17.95 20.84 -7.05
C LEU A 88 18.28 21.92 -8.08
N ASP A 89 19.53 21.94 -8.50
CA ASP A 89 19.96 22.84 -9.57
C ASP A 89 19.42 22.39 -10.93
N LYS A 90 19.26 23.35 -11.86
CA LYS A 90 18.74 23.11 -13.21
C LYS A 90 19.65 22.19 -14.01
N GLU A 91 20.97 22.28 -13.85
CA GLU A 91 21.91 21.41 -14.54
C GLU A 91 21.81 19.98 -14.00
N THR A 92 21.86 19.82 -12.69
CA THR A 92 21.70 18.54 -12.00
C THR A 92 20.39 17.85 -12.38
N TYR A 93 19.28 18.60 -12.39
CA TYR A 93 17.99 18.10 -12.84
C TYR A 93 18.04 17.54 -14.27
N LYS A 94 18.65 18.29 -15.21
CA LYS A 94 18.77 17.85 -16.60
C LYS A 94 19.62 16.59 -16.73
N ARG A 95 20.75 16.52 -16.02
CA ARG A 95 21.66 15.36 -16.03
C ARG A 95 20.97 14.12 -15.49
N ILE A 96 20.35 14.21 -14.31
CA ILE A 96 19.59 13.10 -13.71
C ILE A 96 18.51 12.62 -14.69
N LYS A 97 17.69 13.53 -15.21
CA LYS A 97 16.59 13.18 -16.12
C LYS A 97 17.07 12.52 -17.41
N TYR A 98 18.19 12.99 -17.97
CA TYR A 98 18.81 12.43 -19.15
C TYR A 98 19.24 10.97 -18.96
N TYR A 99 19.89 10.65 -17.84
CA TYR A 99 20.31 9.27 -17.54
C TYR A 99 19.13 8.37 -17.15
N LEU A 100 18.16 8.88 -16.39
CA LEU A 100 16.95 8.11 -16.06
C LEU A 100 16.16 7.72 -17.33
N LYS A 101 16.06 8.60 -18.33
CA LYS A 101 15.43 8.30 -19.62
C LYS A 101 16.12 7.17 -20.40
N ARG A 102 17.40 6.90 -20.11
CA ARG A 102 18.20 5.82 -20.70
C ARG A 102 18.24 4.56 -19.85
N HIS A 103 17.35 4.46 -18.86
CA HIS A 103 17.29 3.32 -17.94
C HIS A 103 18.57 3.11 -17.13
N TYR A 104 19.23 4.19 -16.70
CA TYR A 104 20.29 4.13 -15.68
C TYR A 104 19.65 4.17 -14.28
N SER A 105 20.15 3.38 -13.33
CA SER A 105 19.65 3.43 -11.95
C SER A 105 20.19 4.68 -11.24
N PRO A 106 19.50 5.22 -10.23
CA PRO A 106 20.07 6.26 -9.38
C PRO A 106 21.44 5.89 -8.80
N GLU A 107 21.70 4.62 -8.47
CA GLU A 107 23.04 4.19 -8.02
C GLU A 107 24.07 4.28 -9.14
N MET A 108 23.73 3.85 -10.36
CA MET A 108 24.64 3.94 -11.51
C MET A 108 24.99 5.39 -11.83
N ILE A 109 24.02 6.31 -11.72
CA ILE A 109 24.23 7.74 -11.96
C ILE A 109 25.28 8.31 -10.99
N VAL A 110 25.18 7.94 -9.71
CA VAL A 110 26.08 8.45 -8.67
C VAL A 110 27.43 7.75 -8.72
N ASN A 111 27.47 6.42 -8.84
CA ASN A 111 28.71 5.63 -8.84
C ASN A 111 29.61 5.95 -10.04
N LYS A 112 29.04 6.36 -11.18
CA LYS A 112 29.82 6.81 -12.35
C LYS A 112 30.23 8.29 -12.27
N GLY A 113 29.90 8.99 -11.18
CA GLY A 113 30.26 10.40 -11.00
C GLY A 113 29.51 11.35 -11.94
N TYR A 114 28.37 10.94 -12.50
CA TYR A 114 27.62 11.81 -13.41
C TYR A 114 26.92 12.96 -12.68
N VAL A 115 26.74 12.86 -11.37
CA VAL A 115 26.11 13.89 -10.54
C VAL A 115 26.71 13.80 -9.13
N ASP A 116 27.04 14.94 -8.53
CA ASP A 116 27.49 15.05 -7.13
C ASP A 116 26.29 15.17 -6.17
N VAL A 117 25.46 14.13 -6.13
CA VAL A 117 24.29 14.05 -5.23
C VAL A 117 24.20 12.63 -4.69
N PRO A 118 23.98 12.43 -3.38
CA PRO A 118 23.84 11.08 -2.84
C PRO A 118 22.59 10.40 -3.39
N VAL A 119 22.69 9.09 -3.59
CA VAL A 119 21.63 8.22 -4.14
C VAL A 119 20.29 8.41 -3.42
N SER A 120 20.32 8.52 -2.09
CA SER A 120 19.13 8.74 -1.25
C SER A 120 18.38 10.03 -1.60
N THR A 121 19.09 11.07 -2.01
CA THR A 121 18.48 12.35 -2.40
C THR A 121 17.83 12.26 -3.78
N ILE A 122 18.42 11.50 -4.71
CA ILE A 122 17.79 11.24 -6.02
C ILE A 122 16.49 10.47 -5.82
N TYR A 123 16.49 9.41 -5.01
CA TYR A 123 15.25 8.69 -4.67
C TYR A 123 14.22 9.58 -3.97
N TYR A 124 14.64 10.42 -3.01
CA TYR A 124 13.76 11.41 -2.39
C TYR A 124 13.11 12.32 -3.44
N TRP A 125 13.87 12.82 -4.42
CA TRP A 125 13.34 13.66 -5.49
C TRP A 125 12.38 12.93 -6.43
N ILE A 126 12.64 11.66 -6.72
CA ILE A 126 11.72 10.82 -7.49
C ILE A 126 10.42 10.64 -6.70
N HIS A 127 10.50 10.21 -5.43
CA HIS A 127 9.31 9.95 -4.59
C HIS A 127 8.49 11.20 -4.29
N GLN A 128 9.09 12.39 -4.20
CA GLN A 128 8.34 13.63 -4.02
C GLN A 128 7.85 14.23 -5.36
N GLY A 129 8.20 13.62 -6.50
CA GLY A 129 7.76 14.06 -7.82
C GLY A 129 8.51 15.28 -8.37
N TYR A 130 9.66 15.66 -7.78
CA TYR A 130 10.46 16.81 -8.25
C TYR A 130 11.14 16.56 -9.59
N LEU A 131 11.32 15.29 -9.98
CA LEU A 131 11.92 14.89 -11.26
C LEU A 131 10.88 14.59 -12.37
N GLY A 132 9.58 14.75 -12.06
CA GLY A 132 8.46 14.40 -12.95
C GLY A 132 7.72 13.13 -12.49
N SER A 133 7.03 12.46 -13.42
CA SER A 133 6.23 11.26 -13.14
C SER A 133 7.09 10.13 -12.54
N GLN A 134 6.77 9.75 -11.30
CA GLN A 134 7.44 8.70 -10.52
C GLN A 134 7.67 7.37 -11.26
N ARG A 135 6.80 7.05 -12.23
CA ARG A 135 6.76 5.73 -12.88
C ARG A 135 7.64 5.63 -14.12
N ASP A 136 7.84 6.73 -14.84
CA ASP A 136 8.52 6.71 -16.14
C ASP A 136 10.04 6.77 -15.98
N CYS A 137 10.51 7.15 -14.79
CA CYS A 137 11.92 7.42 -14.53
C CYS A 137 12.66 6.26 -13.85
N LEU A 138 11.98 5.17 -13.46
CA LEU A 138 12.58 4.02 -12.78
C LEU A 138 12.63 2.81 -13.71
N ILE A 139 13.79 2.12 -13.75
CA ILE A 139 14.00 0.89 -14.54
C ILE A 139 12.99 -0.19 -14.15
N TYR A 140 12.69 -0.28 -12.85
CA TYR A 140 11.70 -1.20 -12.29
C TYR A 140 10.64 -0.40 -11.54
N PRO A 141 9.61 0.10 -12.22
CA PRO A 141 8.48 0.70 -11.53
C PRO A 141 7.85 -0.41 -10.68
N GLN A 142 7.93 -0.31 -9.36
CA GLN A 142 7.21 -1.23 -8.49
C GLN A 142 5.72 -1.09 -8.83
N LYS A 143 5.16 -2.12 -9.47
CA LYS A 143 3.71 -2.18 -9.68
C LYS A 143 3.08 -2.09 -8.29
N PRO A 144 2.13 -1.16 -8.07
CA PRO A 144 1.43 -1.13 -6.79
C PRO A 144 0.91 -2.54 -6.52
N LYS A 145 1.12 -3.05 -5.30
CA LYS A 145 0.55 -4.34 -4.91
C LYS A 145 -0.91 -4.31 -5.30
N ARG A 146 -1.30 -5.20 -6.22
CA ARG A 146 -2.71 -5.34 -6.60
C ARG A 146 -3.46 -5.54 -5.29
N LYS A 147 -4.41 -4.65 -4.98
CA LYS A 147 -5.32 -4.89 -3.88
C LYS A 147 -5.97 -6.24 -4.19
N ARG A 148 -5.70 -7.25 -3.37
CA ARG A 148 -6.37 -8.53 -3.53
C ARG A 148 -7.87 -8.23 -3.43
N PRO A 149 -8.69 -8.57 -4.43
CA PRO A 149 -10.12 -8.51 -4.24
C PRO A 149 -10.44 -9.33 -3.00
N VAL A 150 -11.23 -8.75 -2.08
CA VAL A 150 -11.78 -9.50 -0.95
C VAL A 150 -12.52 -10.68 -1.56
N LYS A 151 -12.21 -11.92 -1.13
CA LYS A 151 -12.92 -13.11 -1.60
C LYS A 151 -14.41 -12.83 -1.46
N SER A 152 -15.15 -12.87 -2.55
CA SER A 152 -16.59 -12.85 -2.46
C SER A 152 -17.02 -14.17 -1.79
N GLU A 153 -17.81 -14.08 -0.72
CA GLU A 153 -18.41 -15.26 -0.06
C GLU A 153 -19.25 -16.13 -1.03
N LYS A 154 -19.53 -15.61 -2.23
CA LYS A 154 -20.37 -16.23 -3.25
C LYS A 154 -19.62 -17.10 -4.25
N PHE A 155 -18.30 -17.29 -4.14
CA PHE A 155 -17.63 -18.28 -4.97
C PHE A 155 -17.92 -19.68 -4.43
N ARG A 156 -19.11 -20.20 -4.76
CA ARG A 156 -19.41 -21.63 -4.65
C ARG A 156 -18.62 -22.33 -5.74
N GLY A 157 -17.42 -22.80 -5.40
CA GLY A 157 -16.73 -23.78 -6.22
C GLY A 157 -17.71 -24.93 -6.49
N PHE A 158 -17.97 -25.22 -7.76
CA PHE A 158 -18.75 -26.41 -8.11
C PHE A 158 -17.85 -27.62 -7.88
N GLY A 159 -18.13 -28.40 -6.83
CA GLY A 159 -17.41 -29.62 -6.47
C GLY A 159 -16.77 -29.59 -5.08
N LYS A 160 -16.31 -30.75 -4.62
CA LYS A 160 -15.53 -30.88 -3.38
C LYS A 160 -14.19 -30.17 -3.55
N THR A 161 -13.78 -29.39 -2.57
CA THR A 161 -12.46 -28.74 -2.59
C THR A 161 -11.35 -29.77 -2.41
N ILE A 162 -10.12 -29.41 -2.79
CA ILE A 162 -8.96 -30.29 -2.56
C ILE A 162 -8.75 -30.61 -1.07
N ASP A 163 -9.19 -29.71 -0.19
CA ASP A 163 -9.16 -29.86 1.26
C ASP A 163 -10.15 -30.93 1.77
N GLU A 164 -11.20 -31.26 1.01
CA GLU A 164 -12.19 -32.28 1.36
C GLU A 164 -11.77 -33.70 0.91
N ARG A 165 -10.53 -33.86 0.43
CA ARG A 165 -9.99 -35.14 0.00
C ARG A 165 -9.65 -36.03 1.20
N PRO A 166 -9.96 -37.34 1.18
CA PRO A 166 -9.54 -38.26 2.22
C PRO A 166 -8.01 -38.28 2.43
N ASP A 167 -7.59 -38.34 3.69
CA ASP A 167 -6.18 -38.24 4.10
C ASP A 167 -5.28 -39.31 3.46
N TYR A 168 -5.79 -40.53 3.26
CA TYR A 168 -5.02 -41.61 2.64
C TYR A 168 -4.53 -41.27 1.21
N ILE A 169 -5.22 -40.38 0.48
CA ILE A 169 -4.77 -39.92 -0.84
C ILE A 169 -3.63 -38.89 -0.71
N ASN A 170 -3.64 -38.09 0.36
CA ASN A 170 -2.54 -37.16 0.66
C ASN A 170 -1.27 -37.89 1.07
N GLU A 171 -1.42 -39.03 1.75
CA GLU A 171 -0.31 -39.91 2.15
C GLU A 171 0.33 -40.65 0.97
N ARG A 172 -0.26 -40.61 -0.23
CA ARG A 172 0.26 -41.22 -1.48
C ARG A 172 0.54 -42.72 -1.33
N THR A 173 -0.28 -43.41 -0.57
CA THR A 173 -0.10 -44.82 -0.24
C THR A 173 -0.53 -45.76 -1.37
N GLU A 174 -1.44 -45.33 -2.27
CA GLU A 174 -1.97 -46.15 -3.36
C GLU A 174 -1.83 -45.49 -4.75
N ILE A 175 -1.77 -46.34 -5.79
CA ILE A 175 -1.80 -45.94 -7.21
C ILE A 175 -3.27 -45.82 -7.64
N GLY A 176 -3.55 -44.92 -8.59
CA GLY A 176 -4.88 -44.73 -9.20
C GLY A 176 -5.57 -43.44 -8.74
N HIS A 177 -4.85 -42.58 -8.01
CA HIS A 177 -5.36 -41.29 -7.56
C HIS A 177 -4.72 -40.18 -8.39
N PHE A 178 -5.48 -39.66 -9.35
CA PHE A 178 -4.99 -38.68 -10.31
C PHE A 178 -5.39 -37.25 -9.91
N GLU A 179 -4.46 -36.34 -10.16
CA GLU A 179 -4.66 -34.89 -10.11
C GLU A 179 -4.68 -34.35 -11.53
N ILE A 180 -5.68 -33.51 -11.85
CA ILE A 180 -5.88 -32.97 -13.19
C ILE A 180 -5.57 -31.48 -13.23
N ASP A 181 -4.87 -31.07 -14.29
CA ASP A 181 -4.61 -29.68 -14.62
C ASP A 181 -4.78 -29.45 -16.13
N THR A 182 -5.04 -28.20 -16.50
CA THR A 182 -5.21 -27.76 -17.90
C THR A 182 -4.18 -26.71 -18.28
N VAL A 183 -3.32 -27.02 -19.25
CA VAL A 183 -2.30 -26.10 -19.76
C VAL A 183 -2.78 -25.48 -21.07
N ILE A 184 -2.96 -24.16 -21.10
CA ILE A 184 -3.34 -23.43 -22.32
C ILE A 184 -2.12 -23.26 -23.21
N LEU A 185 -2.19 -23.80 -24.43
CA LEU A 185 -1.08 -23.76 -25.40
C LEU A 185 -0.88 -22.36 -25.98
N THR A 186 -1.95 -21.77 -26.52
CA THR A 186 -1.93 -20.43 -27.11
C THR A 186 -3.23 -19.68 -26.77
N ARG A 187 -3.12 -18.38 -26.49
CA ARG A 187 -4.29 -17.55 -26.13
C ARG A 187 -5.30 -17.38 -27.27
N GLU A 188 -4.85 -17.54 -28.51
CA GLU A 188 -5.66 -17.28 -29.71
C GLU A 188 -6.52 -18.49 -30.12
N LYS A 189 -6.01 -19.72 -29.95
CA LYS A 189 -6.68 -20.93 -30.46
C LYS A 189 -7.47 -21.71 -29.41
N ASN A 190 -7.41 -21.32 -28.14
CA ASN A 190 -8.06 -21.97 -26.99
C ASN A 190 -7.78 -23.47 -26.78
N GLN A 191 -6.94 -24.10 -27.62
CA GLN A 191 -6.48 -25.47 -27.41
C GLN A 191 -5.71 -25.60 -26.09
N CYS A 192 -5.98 -26.67 -25.36
CA CYS A 192 -5.31 -26.94 -24.10
C CYS A 192 -4.92 -28.42 -23.99
N LEU A 193 -3.91 -28.66 -23.16
CA LEU A 193 -3.50 -29.99 -22.75
C LEU A 193 -4.19 -30.31 -21.43
N LEU A 194 -4.94 -31.40 -21.41
CA LEU A 194 -5.38 -32.04 -20.18
C LEU A 194 -4.24 -32.91 -19.68
N THR A 195 -3.76 -32.61 -18.48
CA THR A 195 -2.72 -33.38 -17.79
C THR A 195 -3.37 -34.11 -16.63
N MET A 196 -3.04 -35.39 -16.46
CA MET A 196 -3.45 -36.21 -15.31
C MET A 196 -2.22 -36.84 -14.70
N THR A 197 -1.89 -36.47 -13.47
CA THR A 197 -0.71 -36.98 -12.76
C THR A 197 -1.13 -37.87 -11.60
N ASP A 198 -0.66 -39.12 -11.57
CA ASP A 198 -0.86 -40.00 -10.43
C ASP A 198 -0.04 -39.54 -9.21
N ARG A 199 -0.68 -39.47 -8.04
CA ARG A 199 -0.09 -38.88 -6.83
C ARG A 199 1.04 -39.71 -6.23
N LYS A 200 1.04 -41.04 -6.41
CA LYS A 200 2.05 -41.96 -5.87
C LYS A 200 3.20 -42.19 -6.84
N SER A 201 2.89 -42.67 -8.04
CA SER A 201 3.85 -43.07 -9.07
C SER A 201 4.41 -41.89 -9.87
N ARG A 202 3.71 -40.74 -9.86
CA ARG A 202 3.99 -39.59 -10.75
C ARG A 202 3.87 -39.93 -12.24
N TYR A 203 3.18 -41.02 -12.57
CA TYR A 203 2.83 -41.34 -13.94
C TYR A 203 1.91 -40.26 -14.50
N GLU A 204 2.26 -39.72 -15.66
CA GLU A 204 1.59 -38.57 -16.27
C GLU A 204 0.93 -38.97 -17.59
N ILE A 205 -0.35 -38.65 -17.71
CA ILE A 205 -1.14 -38.84 -18.93
C ILE A 205 -1.48 -37.46 -19.47
N ILE A 206 -1.12 -37.22 -20.74
CA ILE A 206 -1.38 -35.96 -21.42
C ILE A 206 -2.28 -36.23 -22.62
N ARG A 207 -3.35 -35.43 -22.77
CA ARG A 207 -4.26 -35.45 -23.91
C ARG A 207 -4.49 -34.04 -24.44
N LEU A 208 -4.43 -33.88 -25.75
CA LEU A 208 -4.79 -32.63 -26.41
C LEU A 208 -6.33 -32.53 -26.49
N ILE A 209 -6.89 -31.45 -25.95
CA ILE A 209 -8.32 -31.17 -25.98
C ILE A 209 -8.61 -29.85 -26.70
N LYS A 210 -9.83 -29.73 -27.23
CA LYS A 210 -10.25 -28.59 -28.07
C LYS A 210 -10.24 -27.28 -27.30
N ASP A 211 -10.76 -27.28 -26.07
CA ASP A 211 -10.83 -26.11 -25.19
C ASP A 211 -10.94 -26.51 -23.71
N LYS A 212 -10.87 -25.51 -22.82
CA LYS A 212 -10.98 -25.68 -21.36
C LYS A 212 -12.42 -25.81 -20.86
N THR A 213 -13.40 -26.01 -21.74
CA THR A 213 -14.79 -26.12 -21.31
C THR A 213 -15.01 -27.44 -20.57
N GLY A 214 -15.90 -27.46 -19.58
CA GLY A 214 -16.22 -28.68 -18.84
C GLY A 214 -16.69 -29.83 -19.75
N LYS A 215 -17.31 -29.51 -20.89
CA LYS A 215 -17.74 -30.51 -21.89
C LYS A 215 -16.54 -31.22 -22.52
N ALA A 216 -15.56 -30.47 -23.02
CA ALA A 216 -14.37 -31.03 -23.66
C ALA A 216 -13.52 -31.84 -22.66
N VAL A 217 -13.41 -31.34 -21.42
CA VAL A 217 -12.71 -32.05 -20.33
C VAL A 217 -13.43 -33.36 -19.99
N ASN A 218 -14.75 -33.35 -19.81
CA ASN A 218 -15.51 -34.55 -19.46
C ASN A 218 -15.49 -35.62 -20.56
N GLU A 219 -15.49 -35.22 -21.83
CA GLU A 219 -15.34 -36.15 -22.96
C GLU A 219 -13.99 -36.87 -22.92
N ALA A 220 -12.90 -36.12 -22.71
CA ALA A 220 -11.56 -36.69 -22.57
C ALA A 220 -11.42 -37.59 -21.32
N LEU A 221 -11.95 -37.17 -20.18
CA LEU A 221 -11.94 -37.96 -18.95
C LEU A 221 -12.73 -39.27 -19.10
N SER A 222 -13.88 -39.23 -19.78
CA SER A 222 -14.70 -40.43 -20.02
C SER A 222 -13.99 -41.46 -20.89
N ALA A 223 -13.13 -41.03 -21.81
CA ALA A 223 -12.27 -41.92 -22.58
C ALA A 223 -11.14 -42.50 -21.71
N LEU A 224 -10.49 -41.65 -20.90
CA LEU A 224 -9.37 -42.06 -20.04
C LEU A 224 -9.77 -43.04 -18.93
N ILE A 225 -10.97 -42.89 -18.35
CA ILE A 225 -11.50 -43.83 -17.33
C ILE A 225 -11.70 -45.24 -17.90
N LYS A 226 -11.89 -45.38 -19.21
CA LYS A 226 -12.00 -46.70 -19.87
C LYS A 226 -10.63 -47.30 -20.19
N GLU A 227 -9.61 -46.46 -20.39
CA GLU A 227 -8.26 -46.87 -20.79
C GLU A 227 -7.37 -47.17 -19.57
N TYR A 228 -7.61 -46.50 -18.45
CA TYR A 228 -6.79 -46.59 -17.24
C TYR A 228 -7.63 -46.91 -16.01
N GLU A 229 -7.06 -47.67 -15.07
CA GLU A 229 -7.67 -47.93 -13.77
C GLU A 229 -7.54 -46.69 -12.87
N ILE A 230 -8.62 -45.90 -12.80
CA ILE A 230 -8.68 -44.64 -12.05
C ILE A 230 -9.60 -44.80 -10.84
N LYS A 231 -9.06 -44.64 -9.63
CA LYS A 231 -9.81 -44.67 -8.35
C LYS A 231 -10.40 -43.32 -7.98
N SER A 232 -9.66 -42.23 -8.21
CA SER A 232 -10.15 -40.87 -7.93
C SER A 232 -9.51 -39.83 -8.84
N ILE A 233 -10.25 -38.76 -9.13
CA ILE A 233 -9.80 -37.60 -9.89
C ILE A 233 -10.06 -36.35 -9.07
N THR A 234 -9.07 -35.47 -8.96
CA THR A 234 -9.23 -34.14 -8.34
C THR A 234 -8.66 -33.05 -9.22
N ALA A 235 -9.36 -31.93 -9.35
CA ALA A 235 -8.85 -30.71 -9.99
C ALA A 235 -8.42 -29.70 -8.93
N ASP A 236 -7.30 -29.01 -9.15
CA ASP A 236 -6.94 -27.86 -8.33
C ASP A 236 -7.74 -26.63 -8.79
N ASN A 237 -8.93 -26.48 -8.23
CA ASN A 237 -9.70 -25.24 -8.34
C ASN A 237 -9.17 -24.27 -7.28
N GLY A 238 -8.07 -23.57 -7.61
CA GLY A 238 -7.43 -22.60 -6.73
C GLY A 238 -8.43 -21.70 -5.98
N THR A 239 -8.16 -21.49 -4.70
CA THR A 239 -9.05 -20.85 -3.73
C THR A 239 -9.21 -19.34 -3.89
#